data_AF-A0A0B8PAF6-F1
#
_entry.id   AF-A0A0B8PAF6-F1
#
_cell.length_a   1.000
_cell.length_b   1.000
_cell.length_c   1.000
_cell.angle_alpha   90.00
_cell.angle_beta   90.00
_cell.angle_gamma   90.00
#
_symmetry.space_group_name_H-M   'P 1'
#
loop_
_entity.id
_entity.type
_entity.pdbx_description
1 polymer ?
#
loop_
_entity_poly.entity_id
_entity_poly.type
_entity_poly.pdbx_seq_one_letter_code
_entity_poly.pdbx_strand_id
1 'polypeptide(L)'
;MNHIAREGGCWVLATATALHGKDIPDDFPQGSDLFSKEDWINPGDAVIVKPFGGAIAGPLHEEQALLYAEIETDDSAKSRKILDVAGHYHRPDVFHFEVDRRSMAPAVFWDDEDFE
;
A
#
# COMPACT_ATOMS: atom_id res chain seq x y z
N MET A 1 5.79 -0.50 6.37
CA MET A 1 5.26 0.88 6.27
C MET A 1 6.18 1.98 6.83
N ASN A 2 7.04 1.69 7.81
CA ASN A 2 8.00 2.68 8.34
C ASN A 2 8.96 3.30 7.31
N HIS A 3 9.43 2.51 6.33
CA HIS A 3 10.34 3.01 5.28
C HIS A 3 9.68 4.12 4.45
N ILE A 4 8.49 3.85 3.90
CA ILE A 4 7.73 4.80 3.07
C ILE A 4 7.42 6.08 3.85
N ALA A 5 6.99 5.97 5.12
CA ALA A 5 6.68 7.13 5.96
C ALA A 5 7.91 8.02 6.24
N ARG A 6 9.10 7.41 6.29
CA ARG A 6 10.38 8.12 6.44
C ARG A 6 10.81 8.79 5.15
N GLU A 7 10.89 8.02 4.08
CA GLU A 7 11.39 8.47 2.78
C GLU A 7 10.49 9.53 2.16
N GLY A 8 9.17 9.31 2.16
CA GLY A 8 8.21 10.25 1.59
C GLY A 8 7.84 11.41 2.52
N GLY A 9 8.25 11.36 3.80
CA GLY A 9 7.86 12.34 4.81
C GLY A 9 6.33 12.50 4.90
N CYS A 10 5.60 11.40 4.78
CA CYS A 10 4.13 11.38 4.70
C CYS A 10 3.52 10.44 5.76
N TRP A 11 2.25 10.68 6.06
CA TRP A 11 1.43 9.74 6.82
C TRP A 11 1.18 8.49 5.97
N VAL A 12 1.40 7.31 6.54
CA VAL A 12 1.11 6.04 5.88
C VAL A 12 0.01 5.33 6.65
N LEU A 13 -1.13 5.17 5.99
CA LEU A 13 -2.26 4.38 6.46
C LEU A 13 -2.25 3.10 5.63
N ALA A 14 -2.01 1.98 6.30
CA ALA A 14 -2.04 0.67 5.66
C ALA A 14 -3.13 -0.18 6.29
N THR A 15 -3.80 -0.94 5.45
CA THR A 15 -4.84 -1.88 5.84
C THR A 15 -4.67 -3.15 5.02
N ALA A 16 -4.90 -4.28 5.66
CA ALA A 16 -5.13 -5.55 4.99
C ALA A 16 -6.37 -6.17 5.63
N THR A 17 -7.15 -6.88 4.82
CA THR A 17 -8.39 -7.50 5.28
C THR A 17 -8.07 -8.57 6.31
N ALA A 18 -8.46 -8.35 7.57
CA ALA A 18 -8.40 -9.36 8.61
C ALA A 18 -9.50 -10.40 8.34
N LEU A 19 -9.09 -11.63 8.04
CA LEU A 19 -9.95 -12.70 7.53
C LEU A 19 -9.69 -14.01 8.26
N HIS A 20 -10.76 -14.60 8.75
CA HIS A 20 -10.75 -15.88 9.44
C HIS A 20 -11.40 -16.96 8.58
N GLY A 21 -11.08 -18.24 8.80
CA GLY A 21 -11.70 -19.32 8.02
C GLY A 21 -13.22 -19.38 8.15
N LYS A 22 -13.77 -18.96 9.30
CA LYS A 22 -15.22 -18.84 9.50
C LYS A 22 -15.91 -17.78 8.63
N ASP A 23 -15.15 -16.83 8.09
CA ASP A 23 -15.67 -15.80 7.21
C ASP A 23 -15.83 -16.30 5.76
N ILE A 24 -15.27 -17.48 5.44
CA ILE A 24 -15.45 -18.14 4.14
C ILE A 24 -16.85 -18.77 4.10
N PRO A 25 -17.65 -18.44 3.06
CA PRO A 25 -18.97 -19.04 2.86
C PRO A 25 -18.91 -20.57 2.82
N ASP A 26 -19.94 -21.22 3.37
CA ASP A 26 -20.00 -22.68 3.45
C ASP A 26 -20.18 -23.35 2.07
N ASP A 27 -20.63 -22.61 1.07
CA ASP A 27 -20.76 -23.07 -0.33
C ASP A 27 -19.49 -22.81 -1.16
N PHE A 28 -18.42 -22.29 -0.56
CA PHE A 28 -17.15 -22.09 -1.25
C PHE A 28 -16.54 -23.45 -1.64
N PRO A 29 -16.20 -23.67 -2.93
CA PRO A 29 -15.63 -24.93 -3.38
C PRO A 29 -14.38 -25.30 -2.56
N GLN A 30 -14.42 -26.48 -1.93
CA GLN A 30 -13.33 -27.02 -1.10
C GLN A 30 -12.97 -26.15 0.12
N GLY A 31 -13.87 -25.28 0.58
CA GLY A 31 -13.60 -24.37 1.69
C GLY A 31 -13.14 -25.06 2.98
N SER A 32 -13.78 -26.18 3.35
CA SER A 32 -13.39 -26.97 4.53
C SER A 32 -12.04 -27.67 4.41
N ASP A 33 -11.62 -27.98 3.19
CA ASP A 33 -10.35 -28.68 2.92
C ASP A 33 -9.17 -27.69 2.89
N LEU A 34 -9.45 -26.45 2.50
CA LEU A 34 -8.47 -25.37 2.34
C LEU A 34 -8.33 -24.50 3.59
N PHE A 35 -9.40 -24.33 4.38
CA PHE A 35 -9.44 -23.39 5.49
C PHE A 35 -10.06 -24.00 6.74
N SER A 36 -9.29 -24.03 7.83
CA SER A 36 -9.82 -24.27 9.17
C SER A 36 -10.67 -23.09 9.61
N LYS A 37 -11.87 -23.35 10.15
CA LYS A 37 -12.78 -22.29 10.62
C LYS A 37 -12.17 -21.47 11.77
N GLU A 38 -11.23 -22.04 12.52
CA GLU A 38 -10.59 -21.41 13.69
C GLU A 38 -9.30 -20.64 13.37
N ASP A 39 -8.80 -20.73 12.13
CA ASP A 39 -7.52 -20.12 11.77
C ASP A 39 -7.71 -18.76 11.09
N TRP A 40 -6.74 -17.87 11.29
CA TRP A 40 -6.58 -16.67 10.48
C TRP A 40 -6.05 -17.03 9.09
N ILE A 41 -6.82 -16.72 8.06
CA ILE A 41 -6.36 -16.80 6.67
C ILE A 41 -5.46 -15.60 6.37
N ASN A 42 -5.88 -14.43 6.85
CA ASN A 42 -5.09 -13.20 6.81
C ASN A 42 -5.22 -12.50 8.17
N PRO A 43 -4.14 -12.35 8.94
CA PRO A 43 -4.19 -11.74 10.28
C PRO A 43 -4.42 -10.23 10.24
N GLY A 44 -4.49 -9.58 9.08
CA GLY A 44 -4.72 -8.14 8.97
C GLY A 44 -3.42 -7.34 9.08
N ASP A 45 -3.20 -6.65 10.20
CA ASP A 45 -2.12 -5.67 10.43
C ASP A 45 -2.41 -4.24 9.96
N ALA A 46 -3.66 -3.79 10.07
CA ALA A 46 -3.98 -2.38 9.85
C ALA A 46 -3.17 -1.48 10.80
N VAL A 47 -2.49 -0.47 10.26
CA VAL A 47 -1.53 0.37 11.01
C VAL A 47 -1.49 1.79 10.46
N ILE A 48 -1.30 2.76 11.34
CA ILE A 48 -1.10 4.17 11.00
C ILE A 48 0.29 4.58 11.45
N VAL A 49 1.10 5.06 10.52
CA VAL A 49 2.50 5.46 10.74
C VAL A 49 2.67 6.94 10.46
N LYS A 50 3.32 7.66 11.39
CA LYS A 50 3.57 9.10 11.24
C LYS A 50 4.72 9.41 10.29
N PRO A 51 4.77 10.62 9.69
CA PRO A 51 5.91 11.10 8.94
C PRO A 51 7.21 10.95 9.74
N PHE A 52 8.30 10.56 9.07
CA PHE A 52 9.58 10.22 9.72
C PHE A 52 9.58 8.90 10.52
N GLY A 53 8.47 8.15 10.48
CA GLY A 53 8.33 6.81 11.01
C GLY A 53 7.87 6.77 12.48
N GLY A 54 7.43 5.58 12.87
CA GLY A 54 6.77 5.31 14.15
C GLY A 54 5.27 5.10 13.97
N ALA A 55 4.79 3.92 14.38
CA ALA A 55 3.36 3.67 14.43
C ALA A 55 2.72 4.53 15.52
N ILE A 56 1.55 5.10 15.23
CA ILE A 56 0.73 5.85 16.21
C ILE A 56 -0.57 5.12 16.55
N ALA A 57 -0.99 4.17 15.72
CA ALA A 57 -2.12 3.29 15.96
C ALA A 57 -1.88 1.95 15.24
N GLY A 58 -2.34 0.85 15.85
CA GLY A 58 -2.08 -0.51 15.38
C GLY A 58 -0.64 -0.99 15.68
N PRO A 59 -0.18 -2.09 15.04
CA PRO A 59 -0.92 -2.90 14.08
C PRO A 59 -2.08 -3.66 14.74
N LEU A 60 -3.23 -3.74 14.05
CA LEU A 60 -4.33 -4.63 14.41
C LEU A 60 -4.01 -6.05 13.89
N HIS A 61 -3.23 -6.79 14.66
CA HIS A 61 -2.83 -8.15 14.33
C HIS A 61 -3.84 -9.15 14.88
N GLU A 62 -4.35 -10.04 14.03
CA GLU A 62 -5.39 -11.02 14.40
C GLU A 62 -6.60 -10.35 15.06
N GLU A 63 -6.99 -9.19 14.53
CA GLU A 63 -8.05 -8.36 15.09
C GLU A 63 -8.92 -7.74 13.98
N GLN A 64 -10.23 -7.97 14.06
CA GLN A 64 -11.23 -7.32 13.21
C GLN A 64 -11.80 -6.10 13.95
N ALA A 65 -11.25 -4.93 13.68
CA ALA A 65 -11.68 -3.68 14.31
C ALA A 65 -11.52 -2.46 13.40
N LEU A 66 -12.12 -1.35 13.83
CA LEU A 66 -11.93 -0.04 13.22
C LEU A 66 -10.73 0.64 13.88
N LEU A 67 -9.73 1.01 13.08
CA LEU A 67 -8.55 1.73 13.57
C LEU A 67 -8.73 3.25 13.40
N TYR A 68 -8.62 3.97 14.51
CA TYR A 68 -8.74 5.43 14.54
C TYR A 68 -7.43 6.09 14.97
N ALA A 69 -7.15 7.27 14.42
CA ALA A 69 -6.10 8.16 14.88
C ALA A 69 -6.41 9.61 14.50
N GLU A 70 -5.90 10.55 15.29
CA GLU A 70 -5.86 11.97 14.94
C GLU A 70 -4.60 12.26 14.13
N ILE A 71 -4.74 13.03 13.04
CA ILE A 71 -3.66 13.31 12.09
C ILE A 71 -3.38 14.80 12.07
N GLU A 72 -2.17 15.17 12.50
CA GLU A 72 -1.60 16.50 12.30
C GLU A 72 -0.93 16.56 10.93
N THR A 73 -1.62 17.13 9.94
CA THR A 73 -1.16 17.15 8.54
C THR A 73 0.14 17.94 8.34
N ASP A 74 0.37 18.95 9.18
CA ASP A 74 1.60 19.77 9.19
C ASP A 74 2.87 18.96 9.48
N ASP A 75 2.75 17.81 10.14
CA ASP A 75 3.92 16.96 10.44
C ASP A 75 4.58 16.41 9.18
N SER A 76 3.84 16.28 8.08
CA SER A 76 4.43 15.88 6.79
C SER A 76 5.34 16.97 6.22
N ALA A 77 4.94 18.23 6.31
CA ALA A 77 5.77 19.35 5.89
C ALA A 77 7.02 19.49 6.78
N LYS A 78 6.88 19.28 8.09
CA LYS A 78 8.02 19.27 9.03
C LYS A 78 9.00 18.14 8.72
N SER A 79 8.49 16.93 8.44
CA SER A 79 9.32 15.77 8.11
C SER A 79 10.12 15.97 6.81
N ARG A 80 9.49 16.51 5.75
CA ARG A 80 10.19 16.80 4.50
C ARG A 80 11.27 17.87 4.62
N LYS A 81 11.20 18.78 5.60
CA LYS A 81 12.33 19.70 5.90
C LYS A 81 13.59 18.97 6.37
N ILE A 82 13.44 17.79 6.98
CA ILE A 82 14.56 16.96 7.44
C ILE A 82 15.10 16.10 6.30
N LEU A 83 14.21 15.52 5.49
CA LEU A 83 14.57 14.69 4.34
C LEU A 83 13.59 14.92 3.17
N ASP A 84 14.10 15.46 2.07
CA ASP A 84 13.33 15.79 0.86
C ASP A 84 13.93 15.09 -0.36
N VAL A 85 13.61 13.80 -0.52
CA VAL A 85 14.22 12.91 -1.54
C VAL A 85 13.95 13.40 -2.96
N ALA A 86 12.73 13.83 -3.26
CA ALA A 86 12.33 14.27 -4.60
C ALA A 86 12.62 15.76 -4.88
N GLY A 87 12.94 16.56 -3.87
CA GLY A 87 13.31 17.97 -4.03
C GLY A 87 14.81 18.17 -3.87
N HIS A 88 15.23 18.73 -2.74
CA HIS A 88 16.62 19.21 -2.57
C HIS A 88 17.69 18.10 -2.62
N TYR A 89 17.30 16.84 -2.38
CA TYR A 89 18.21 15.69 -2.45
C TYR A 89 18.16 14.96 -3.80
N HIS A 90 17.32 15.36 -4.75
CA HIS A 90 17.06 14.56 -5.96
C HIS A 90 18.20 14.57 -7.00
N ARG A 91 19.17 15.49 -6.89
CA ARG A 91 20.35 15.59 -7.79
C ARG A 91 19.99 15.51 -9.29
N PRO A 92 19.20 16.47 -9.82
CA PRO A 92 18.79 16.51 -11.23
C PRO A 92 19.96 16.53 -12.22
N ASP A 93 21.14 16.96 -11.77
CA ASP A 93 22.36 16.98 -12.55
C ASP A 93 22.98 15.58 -12.79
N VAL A 94 22.53 14.57 -12.04
CA VAL A 94 23.01 13.17 -12.14
C VAL A 94 21.88 12.21 -12.49
N PHE A 95 20.73 12.36 -11.83
CA PHE A 95 19.59 11.47 -11.99
C PHE A 95 18.43 12.19 -12.67
N HIS A 96 17.90 11.57 -13.71
CA HIS A 96 16.73 12.03 -14.44
C HIS A 96 15.72 10.90 -14.55
N PHE A 97 14.46 11.17 -14.24
CA PHE A 97 13.38 10.20 -14.30
C PHE A 97 12.19 10.78 -15.05
N GLU A 98 11.75 10.08 -16.10
CA GLU A 98 10.60 10.45 -16.92
C GLU A 98 9.54 9.35 -16.87
N VAL A 99 8.28 9.76 -16.92
CA VAL A 99 7.14 8.83 -16.95
C VAL A 99 6.36 9.07 -18.23
N ASP A 100 6.29 8.05 -19.09
CA ASP A 100 5.34 8.03 -20.20
C ASP A 100 3.93 7.72 -19.68
N ARG A 101 3.03 8.71 -19.76
CA ARG A 101 1.65 8.60 -19.27
C ARG A 101 0.65 8.23 -20.36
N ARG A 102 1.10 7.88 -21.57
CA ARG A 102 0.21 7.42 -22.64
C ARG A 102 -0.51 6.14 -22.21
N SER A 103 -1.80 6.05 -22.54
CA SER A 103 -2.55 4.80 -22.40
C SER A 103 -2.03 3.81 -23.45
N MET A 104 -1.49 2.68 -23.00
CA MET A 104 -0.99 1.62 -23.88
C MET A 104 -2.07 0.56 -24.06
N ALA A 105 -2.35 0.19 -25.30
CA ALA A 105 -3.24 -0.93 -25.58
C ALA A 105 -2.55 -2.26 -25.18
N PRO A 106 -3.28 -3.23 -24.60
CA PRO A 106 -2.71 -4.52 -24.23
C PRO A 106 -2.31 -5.37 -25.44
N ALA A 107 -2.92 -5.10 -26.60
CA ALA A 107 -2.57 -5.69 -27.89
C ALA A 107 -2.86 -4.70 -29.02
N VAL A 108 -2.03 -4.76 -30.07
CA VAL A 108 -2.27 -4.10 -31.36
C VAL A 108 -2.30 -5.22 -32.40
N PHE A 109 -3.38 -5.32 -33.15
CA PHE A 109 -3.53 -6.29 -34.23
C PHE A 109 -3.12 -5.61 -35.54
N TRP A 110 -2.46 -6.38 -36.40
CA TRP A 110 -2.06 -5.96 -37.73
C TRP A 110 -2.66 -6.96 -38.69
N ASP A 111 -3.36 -6.47 -39.72
CA ASP A 111 -3.94 -7.31 -40.76
C ASP A 111 -3.04 -7.29 -42.00
N ASP A 112 -3.17 -8.27 -42.90
CA ASP A 112 -2.32 -8.39 -44.09
C ASP A 112 -2.39 -7.14 -45.00
N GLU A 113 -3.51 -6.41 -44.97
CA GLU A 113 -3.74 -5.16 -45.71
C GLU A 113 -2.90 -3.97 -45.19
N ASP A 114 -2.32 -4.05 -43.98
CA ASP A 114 -1.50 -2.98 -43.39
C ASP A 114 -0.03 -3.00 -43.86
N PHE A 115 0.36 -3.99 -44.67
CA PHE A 115 1.74 -4.22 -45.14
C PHE A 115 1.92 -4.12 -46.67
N GLU A 116 0.89 -3.71 -47.44
CA GLU A 116 1.00 -3.34 -48.86
C GLU A 116 1.45 -1.88 -49.05
#